data_AF-A0A7V9V071-F1
#
_entry.id   AF-A0A7V9V071-F1
#
_cell.length_a   1.000
_cell.length_b   1.000
_cell.length_c   1.000
_cell.angle_alpha   90.00
_cell.angle_beta   90.00
_cell.angle_gamma   90.00
#
_symmetry.space_group_name_H-M   'P 1'
#
loop_
_entity.id
_entity.type
_entity.pdbx_description
1 polymer ?
#
loop_
_entity_poly.entity_id
_entity_poly.type
_entity_poly.pdbx_seq_one_letter_code
_entity_poly.pdbx_strand_id
1 'polypeptide(L)'
;MSVVHRSLVCDRVRAQVSLGLDGELSQLENRMLASHLARCANCASFEEDLRAITAELRMAPLEQLEHPIVVRRPRRSIARLQIGIAAAFVVAMLGALVQVVAPETRQNEQTFAAPDRYATNQQLSREVNQIIAD
;
A
#
# COMPACT_ATOMS: atom_id res chain seq x y z
N MET A 1 18.82 -37.89 6.22
CA MET A 1 17.87 -36.82 5.83
C MET A 1 18.67 -35.75 5.11
N SER A 2 18.69 -35.80 3.79
CA SER A 2 19.50 -34.93 2.93
C SER A 2 18.92 -33.53 2.90
N VAL A 3 19.65 -32.56 3.47
CA VAL A 3 19.38 -31.14 3.29
C VAL A 3 19.67 -30.82 1.82
N VAL A 4 18.63 -30.82 0.99
CA VAL A 4 18.75 -30.49 -0.43
C VAL A 4 19.10 -29.00 -0.53
N HIS A 5 20.24 -28.69 -1.12
CA HIS A 5 20.63 -27.31 -1.43
C HIS A 5 19.63 -26.74 -2.43
N ARG A 6 18.68 -25.97 -1.91
CA ARG A 6 17.58 -25.42 -2.70
C ARG A 6 18.03 -24.10 -3.32
N SER A 7 17.75 -23.91 -4.61
CA SER A 7 18.09 -22.66 -5.28
C SER A 7 17.18 -21.53 -4.75
N LEU A 8 17.73 -20.31 -4.66
CA LEU A 8 16.97 -19.12 -4.21
C LEU A 8 15.69 -18.89 -5.05
N VAL A 9 15.70 -19.28 -6.32
CA VAL A 9 14.52 -19.21 -7.20
C VAL A 9 13.43 -20.16 -6.73
N CYS A 10 13.78 -21.42 -6.40
CA CYS A 10 12.82 -22.40 -5.90
C CYS A 10 12.23 -22.00 -4.55
N ASP A 11 12.98 -21.30 -3.70
CA ASP A 11 12.47 -20.81 -2.41
C ASP A 11 11.50 -19.65 -2.61
N ARG A 12 11.82 -18.71 -3.50
CA ARG A 12 10.88 -17.66 -3.90
C ARG A 12 9.59 -18.24 -4.47
N VAL A 13 9.69 -19.24 -5.34
CA VAL A 13 8.51 -19.88 -5.94
C VAL A 13 7.65 -20.56 -4.89
N ARG A 14 8.24 -21.24 -3.90
CA ARG A 14 7.45 -21.83 -2.80
C ARG A 14 6.72 -20.78 -1.96
N ALA A 15 7.35 -19.64 -1.71
CA ALA A 15 6.67 -18.52 -1.05
C ALA A 15 5.50 -17.99 -1.90
N GLN A 16 5.69 -17.89 -3.22
CA GLN A 16 4.61 -17.50 -4.15
C GLN A 16 3.47 -18.52 -4.21
N VAL A 17 3.74 -19.82 -4.11
CA VAL A 17 2.70 -20.84 -4.00
C VAL A 17 1.81 -20.57 -2.77
N SER A 18 2.39 -20.26 -1.61
CA SER A 18 1.61 -19.91 -0.41
C SER A 18 0.74 -18.68 -0.64
N LEU A 19 1.30 -17.60 -1.20
CA LEU A 19 0.53 -16.39 -1.54
C LEU A 19 -0.59 -16.69 -2.54
N GLY A 20 -0.35 -17.59 -3.50
CA GLY A 20 -1.35 -18.00 -4.49
C GLY A 20 -2.54 -18.72 -3.86
N LEU A 21 -2.31 -19.55 -2.84
CA LEU A 21 -3.38 -20.22 -2.10
C LEU A 21 -4.27 -19.24 -1.33
N ASP A 22 -3.73 -18.08 -0.96
CA ASP A 22 -4.45 -17.01 -0.27
C ASP A 22 -5.05 -15.97 -1.24
N GLY A 23 -4.81 -16.10 -2.55
CA GLY A 23 -5.33 -15.18 -3.57
C GLY A 23 -4.56 -13.86 -3.68
N GLU A 24 -3.35 -13.79 -3.13
CA GLU A 24 -2.56 -12.55 -3.00
C GLU A 24 -1.60 -12.30 -4.18
N LEU A 25 -1.58 -13.18 -5.19
CA LEU A 25 -0.72 -13.01 -6.37
C LEU A 25 -1.35 -12.11 -7.43
N SER A 26 -0.56 -11.19 -7.98
CA SER A 26 -0.92 -10.46 -9.20
C SER A 26 -0.99 -11.39 -10.43
N GLN A 27 -1.58 -10.92 -11.53
CA GLN A 27 -1.66 -11.69 -12.78
C GLN A 27 -0.28 -12.07 -13.33
N LEU A 28 0.69 -11.14 -13.26
CA LEU A 28 2.06 -11.40 -13.70
C LEU A 28 2.70 -12.50 -12.86
N GLU A 29 2.57 -12.42 -11.55
CA GLU A 29 3.15 -13.41 -10.63
C GLU A 29 2.54 -14.80 -10.83
N ASN A 30 1.23 -14.88 -11.07
CA ASN A 30 0.57 -16.14 -11.43
C ASN A 30 1.17 -16.76 -12.70
N ARG A 31 1.44 -15.95 -13.74
CA ARG A 31 2.07 -16.43 -14.98
C ARG A 31 3.50 -16.88 -14.76
N MET A 32 4.27 -16.15 -13.94
CA MET A 32 5.64 -16.52 -13.58
C MET A 32 5.69 -17.82 -12.77
N LEU A 33 4.78 -17.96 -11.81
CA LEU A 33 4.62 -19.16 -11.00
C LEU A 33 4.31 -20.37 -11.89
N ALA A 34 3.27 -20.28 -12.73
CA ALA A 34 2.89 -21.35 -13.66
C ALA A 34 4.04 -21.75 -14.58
N SER A 35 4.81 -20.77 -15.08
CA SER A 35 5.98 -21.04 -15.91
C SER A 35 7.06 -21.83 -15.18
N HIS A 36 7.31 -21.55 -13.89
CA HIS A 36 8.29 -22.30 -13.13
C HIS A 36 7.81 -23.71 -12.79
N LEU A 37 6.55 -23.86 -12.39
CA LEU A 37 5.94 -25.16 -12.06
C LEU A 37 5.97 -26.12 -13.25
N ALA A 38 5.77 -25.61 -14.47
CA ALA A 38 5.90 -26.39 -15.71
C ALA A 38 7.32 -26.93 -15.97
N ARG A 39 8.35 -26.37 -15.32
CA ARG A 39 9.77 -26.71 -15.53
C ARG A 39 10.43 -27.40 -14.35
N CYS A 40 9.86 -27.29 -13.14
CA CYS A 40 10.46 -27.80 -11.92
C CYS A 40 9.52 -28.78 -11.20
N ALA A 41 9.76 -30.08 -11.37
CA ALA A 41 8.97 -31.14 -10.74
C ALA A 41 8.91 -31.04 -9.20
N ASN A 42 10.02 -30.64 -8.56
CA ASN A 42 10.07 -30.48 -7.09
C ASN A 42 9.22 -29.32 -6.56
N CYS A 43 8.94 -28.31 -7.39
CA CYS A 43 8.07 -27.20 -7.04
C CYS A 43 6.61 -27.53 -7.38
N ALA A 44 6.36 -28.27 -8.47
CA ALA A 44 5.03 -28.79 -8.81
C ALA A 44 4.51 -29.75 -7.73
N SER A 45 5.31 -30.73 -7.32
CA SER A 45 4.90 -31.66 -6.24
C SER A 45 4.63 -30.94 -4.93
N PHE A 46 5.45 -29.93 -4.60
CA PHE A 46 5.24 -29.11 -3.41
C PHE A 46 3.92 -28.31 -3.48
N GLU A 47 3.57 -27.76 -4.64
CA GLU A 47 2.30 -27.06 -4.82
C GLU A 47 1.11 -28.01 -4.62
N GLU A 48 1.18 -29.21 -5.19
CA GLU A 48 0.15 -30.24 -5.03
C GLU A 48 -0.03 -30.64 -3.55
N ASP A 49 1.06 -30.94 -2.85
CA ASP A 49 1.05 -31.27 -1.42
C ASP A 49 0.45 -30.14 -0.58
N LEU A 50 0.89 -28.91 -0.81
CA LEU A 50 0.44 -27.77 -0.03
C LEU A 50 -1.03 -27.42 -0.32
N ARG A 51 -1.48 -27.61 -1.56
CA ARG A 51 -2.89 -27.42 -1.94
C ARG A 51 -3.77 -28.46 -1.25
N ALA A 52 -3.35 -29.72 -1.20
CA ALA A 52 -4.10 -30.78 -0.52
C ALA A 52 -4.25 -30.48 0.98
N ILE A 53 -3.15 -30.18 1.67
CA ILE A 53 -3.15 -29.82 3.10
C ILE A 53 -4.04 -28.60 3.36
N THR A 54 -3.91 -27.56 2.53
CA THR A 54 -4.69 -26.32 2.68
C THR A 54 -6.18 -26.57 2.46
N ALA A 55 -6.54 -27.42 1.50
CA ALA A 55 -7.93 -27.80 1.26
C ALA A 55 -8.51 -28.57 2.46
N GLU A 56 -7.79 -29.54 2.99
CA GLU A 56 -8.20 -30.29 4.18
C GLU A 56 -8.43 -29.36 5.38
N LEU A 57 -7.48 -28.47 5.68
CA LEU A 57 -7.60 -27.51 6.78
C LEU A 57 -8.78 -26.54 6.62
N ARG A 58 -9.05 -26.08 5.38
CA ARG A 58 -10.16 -25.15 5.10
C ARG A 58 -11.53 -25.83 5.14
N MET A 59 -11.60 -27.12 4.83
CA MET A 59 -12.84 -27.91 4.87
C MET A 59 -13.10 -28.52 6.25
N ALA A 60 -12.10 -28.57 7.12
CA ALA A 60 -12.25 -29.08 8.47
C ALA A 60 -13.32 -28.28 9.25
N PRO A 61 -14.20 -28.94 10.01
CA PRO A 61 -15.10 -28.26 10.93
C PRO A 61 -14.32 -27.36 11.88
N LEU A 62 -14.89 -26.19 12.21
CA LEU A 62 -14.29 -25.31 13.21
C LEU A 62 -14.29 -26.00 14.58
N GLU A 63 -13.12 -26.07 15.19
CA GLU A 63 -12.96 -26.56 16.56
C GLU A 63 -13.68 -25.65 17.55
N GLN A 64 -14.35 -26.27 18.52
CA GLN A 64 -15.06 -25.54 19.55
C GLN A 64 -14.07 -25.06 20.61
N LEU A 65 -14.00 -23.74 20.80
CA LEU A 65 -13.11 -23.15 21.80
C LEU A 65 -13.65 -23.40 23.21
N GLU A 66 -12.81 -23.95 24.10
CA GLU A 66 -13.17 -24.11 25.52
C GLU A 66 -13.40 -22.77 26.22
N HIS A 67 -12.72 -21.72 25.75
CA HIS A 67 -12.75 -20.38 26.34
C HIS A 67 -12.88 -19.32 25.23
N PRO A 68 -13.63 -18.24 25.47
CA PRO A 68 -13.79 -17.18 24.48
C PRO A 68 -12.47 -16.45 24.20
N ILE A 69 -12.10 -16.33 22.92
CA ILE A 69 -11.00 -15.47 22.48
C ILE A 69 -11.50 -14.03 22.43
N VAL A 70 -11.03 -13.18 23.34
CA VAL A 70 -11.40 -11.76 23.38
C VAL A 70 -10.37 -10.93 22.61
N VAL A 71 -10.75 -10.45 21.43
CA VAL A 71 -9.92 -9.50 20.67
C VAL A 71 -10.23 -8.08 21.15
N ARG A 72 -9.27 -7.44 21.82
CA ARG A 72 -9.43 -6.06 22.31
C ARG A 72 -9.40 -5.09 21.13
N ARG A 73 -10.58 -4.63 20.68
CA ARG A 73 -10.67 -3.55 19.69
C ARG A 73 -10.30 -2.21 20.37
N PRO A 74 -9.28 -1.47 19.90
CA PRO A 74 -8.98 -0.16 20.48
C PRO A 74 -10.18 0.74 20.23
N ARG A 75 -10.76 1.29 21.31
CA ARG A 75 -11.76 2.34 21.19
C ARG A 75 -11.08 3.55 20.54
N ARG A 76 -11.52 3.93 19.32
CA ARG A 76 -11.11 5.20 18.72
C ARG A 76 -11.53 6.30 19.69
N SER A 77 -10.55 6.94 20.33
CA SER A 77 -10.82 7.98 21.32
C SER A 77 -11.52 9.15 20.64
N ILE A 78 -12.72 9.48 21.11
CA ILE A 78 -13.48 10.66 20.71
C ILE A 78 -12.66 11.95 21.00
N ALA A 79 -11.70 11.89 21.92
CA ALA A 79 -10.79 13.01 22.20
C ALA A 79 -9.93 13.41 20.97
N ARG A 80 -9.59 12.47 20.08
CA ARG A 80 -8.88 12.80 18.83
C ARG A 80 -9.75 13.63 17.88
N LEU A 81 -11.07 13.44 17.91
CA LEU A 81 -12.02 14.27 17.14
C LEU A 81 -12.12 15.68 17.74
N GLN A 82 -12.09 15.79 19.07
CA GLN A 82 -12.13 17.09 19.77
C GLN A 82 -10.90 17.95 19.50
N ILE A 83 -9.71 17.34 19.40
CA ILE A 83 -8.46 18.06 19.02
C ILE A 83 -8.59 18.69 17.63
N GLY A 84 -9.18 17.97 16.66
CA GLY A 84 -9.38 18.50 15.30
C GLY A 84 -10.33 19.69 15.26
N ILE A 85 -11.42 19.65 16.04
CA ILE A 85 -12.39 20.74 16.13
C ILE A 85 -11.75 21.99 16.76
N ALA A 86 -11.02 21.83 17.86
CA ALA A 86 -10.37 22.97 18.54
C ALA A 86 -9.33 23.67 17.63
N ALA A 87 -8.54 22.91 16.87
CA ALA A 87 -7.58 23.47 15.93
C ALA A 87 -8.25 24.30 14.82
N ALA A 88 -9.37 23.83 14.26
CA ALA A 88 -10.11 24.55 13.24
C ALA A 88 -10.64 25.91 13.75
N PHE A 89 -11.13 25.96 15.00
CA PHE A 89 -11.57 27.21 15.62
C PHE A 89 -10.42 28.22 15.82
N VAL A 90 -9.24 27.76 16.25
CA VAL A 90 -8.07 28.64 16.44
C VAL A 90 -7.60 29.22 15.11
N VAL A 91 -7.52 28.40 14.05
CA VAL A 91 -7.14 28.87 12.70
C VAL A 91 -8.16 29.87 12.16
N ALA A 92 -9.46 29.61 12.33
CA ALA A 92 -10.51 30.54 11.90
C ALA A 92 -10.46 31.88 12.65
N MET A 93 -10.22 31.85 13.97
CA MET A 93 -10.10 33.06 14.79
C MET A 93 -8.85 33.88 14.42
N LEU A 94 -7.70 33.24 14.23
CA LEU A 94 -6.49 33.93 13.78
C LEU A 94 -6.66 34.51 12.37
N GLY A 95 -7.28 33.79 11.45
CA GLY A 95 -7.59 34.30 10.11
C GLY A 95 -8.54 35.50 10.13
N ALA A 96 -9.55 35.49 11.00
CA ALA A 96 -10.48 36.60 11.15
C ALA A 96 -9.79 37.87 11.71
N LEU A 97 -8.85 37.72 12.63
CA LEU A 97 -8.09 38.86 13.18
C LEU A 97 -7.14 39.48 12.15
N VAL A 98 -6.54 38.67 11.26
CA VAL A 98 -5.68 39.16 10.18
C VAL A 98 -6.47 40.02 9.18
N GLN A 99 -7.72 39.66 8.87
CA GLN A 99 -8.59 40.43 7.95
C GLN A 99 -9.00 41.81 8.52
N VAL A 100 -9.05 41.96 9.85
CA VAL A 100 -9.48 43.21 10.50
C VAL A 100 -8.34 44.22 10.65
N VAL A 101 -7.08 43.78 10.65
CA VAL A 101 -5.91 44.64 10.93
C VAL A 101 -5.08 44.94 9.68
N ALA A 102 -5.27 44.23 8.57
CA ALA A 102 -4.48 44.47 7.36
C ALA A 102 -4.85 45.82 6.70
N PRO A 103 -3.92 46.81 6.60
CA PRO A 103 -4.08 47.87 5.63
C PRO A 103 -4.01 47.26 4.22
N GLU A 104 -4.77 47.82 3.26
CA GLU A 104 -4.73 47.43 1.84
C GLU A 104 -3.29 47.48 1.31
N THR A 105 -2.58 46.38 1.48
CA THR A 105 -1.37 46.08 0.77
C THR A 105 -1.87 45.37 -0.49
N ARG A 106 -1.84 46.07 -1.62
CA ARG A 106 -1.93 45.42 -2.94
C ARG A 106 -0.83 44.39 -3.00
N GLN A 107 -1.15 43.15 -2.61
CA GLN A 107 -0.34 41.99 -2.89
C GLN A 107 -0.44 41.73 -4.38
N ASN A 108 0.49 42.34 -5.12
CA ASN A 108 0.94 41.80 -6.38
C ASN A 108 1.71 40.51 -6.08
N GLU A 109 1.01 39.50 -5.56
CA GLU A 109 1.49 38.12 -5.53
C GLU A 109 1.25 37.58 -6.94
N GLN A 110 2.24 37.75 -7.80
CA GLN A 110 2.45 36.82 -8.90
C GLN A 110 2.78 35.48 -8.24
N THR A 111 1.73 34.73 -7.88
CA THR A 111 1.84 33.31 -7.57
C THR A 111 2.50 32.66 -8.79
N PHE A 112 3.77 32.30 -8.65
CA PHE A 112 4.40 31.39 -9.60
C PHE A 112 3.76 30.03 -9.36
N ALA A 113 2.59 29.83 -9.97
CA ALA A 113 1.89 28.56 -9.94
C ALA A 113 2.66 27.60 -10.85
N ALA A 114 3.57 26.84 -10.26
CA ALA A 114 4.15 25.69 -10.95
C ALA A 114 2.98 24.77 -11.38
N PRO A 115 2.88 24.40 -12.67
CA PRO A 115 1.80 23.55 -13.13
C PRO A 115 1.89 22.19 -12.44
N ASP A 116 0.83 21.79 -11.74
CA ASP A 116 0.75 20.50 -11.05
C ASP A 116 0.76 19.31 -12.05
N ARG A 117 0.46 19.59 -13.33
CA ARG A 117 0.61 18.65 -14.46
C ARG A 117 0.94 19.40 -15.75
N TYR A 118 1.92 18.90 -16.50
CA TYR A 118 2.16 19.31 -17.88
C TYR A 118 1.24 18.54 -18.82
N ALA A 119 0.53 19.25 -19.69
CA ALA A 119 -0.35 18.62 -20.68
C ALA A 119 0.43 17.78 -21.71
N THR A 120 1.70 18.12 -21.96
CA THR A 120 2.58 17.40 -22.88
C THR A 120 4.04 17.45 -22.41
N ASN A 121 4.84 16.44 -22.79
CA ASN A 121 6.29 16.42 -22.54
C ASN A 121 7.01 17.64 -23.16
N GLN A 122 6.50 18.13 -24.29
CA GLN A 122 7.07 19.29 -24.99
C GLN A 122 6.87 20.61 -24.21
N GLN A 123 5.90 20.65 -23.30
CA GLN A 123 5.67 21.81 -22.43
C GLN A 123 6.63 21.79 -21.24
N LEU A 124 6.85 20.61 -20.63
CA LEU A 124 7.85 20.41 -19.57
C LEU A 124 9.26 20.77 -20.06
N SER A 125 9.67 20.27 -21.23
CA SER A 125 11.02 20.53 -21.76
C SER A 125 11.30 22.02 -22.01
N ARG A 126 10.28 22.80 -22.35
CA ARG A 126 10.42 24.25 -22.57
C ARG A 126 10.66 24.99 -21.26
N GLU A 127 9.90 24.69 -20.21
CA GLU A 127 10.09 25.32 -18.90
C GLU A 127 11.45 24.95 -18.29
N VAL A 128 11.85 23.68 -18.37
CA VAL A 128 13.18 23.24 -17.88
C VAL A 128 14.31 24.02 -18.57
N ASN A 129 14.22 24.20 -19.89
CA ASN A 129 15.22 24.96 -20.64
C ASN A 129 15.23 26.46 -20.27
N GLN A 130 14.08 27.04 -19.90
CA GLN A 130 14.01 28.43 -19.44
C GLN A 130 14.66 28.59 -18.07
N ILE A 131 14.43 27.66 -17.13
CA ILE A 131 15.04 27.70 -15.79
C ILE A 131 16.56 27.53 -15.86
N ILE A 132 17.06 26.70 -16.78
CA ILE A 132 18.51 26.46 -16.94
C ILE A 132 19.21 27.66 -17.61
N ALA A 133 18.46 28.49 -18.33
CA ALA A 133 19.01 29.64 -19.05
C ALA A 133 19.09 30.93 -18.21
N ASP A 134 18.42 30.97 -17.05
CA ASP A 134 18.49 32.02 -16.03
C ASP A 134 19.53 31.66 -14.93
#